data_AF-A0A7H8N4Y1-F1
#
_entry.id   AF-A0A7H8N4Y1-F1
#
_cell.length_a   1.000
_cell.length_b   1.000
_cell.length_c   1.000
_cell.angle_alpha   90.00
_cell.angle_beta   90.00
_cell.angle_gamma   90.00
#
_symmetry.space_group_name_H-M   'P 1'
#
loop_
_entity.id
_entity.type
_entity.pdbx_description
1 polymer ?
#
loop_
_entity_poly.entity_id
_entity_poly.type
_entity_poly.pdbx_seq_one_letter_code
_entity_poly.pdbx_strand_id
1 'polypeptide(L)'
;MGERVPLPHVLPGMGIHTLPEGWDALSAFVVIKCRDEEGDVAWSFRTTEEIDPYELLGALTVQTDLVRKRMVANWSTDDDEASDETE
;
A
#
# COMPACT_ATOMS: atom_id res chain seq x y z
N MET A 1 8.03 8.19 -23.02
CA MET A 1 7.12 7.44 -22.13
C MET A 1 7.34 5.97 -22.42
N GLY A 2 7.82 5.20 -21.44
CA GLY A 2 8.16 3.78 -21.64
C GLY A 2 6.94 2.93 -22.00
N GLU A 3 7.18 1.78 -22.60
CA GLU A 3 6.14 0.80 -22.93
C GLU A 3 5.39 0.34 -21.66
N ARG A 4 4.05 0.27 -21.74
CA ARG A 4 3.20 -0.22 -20.66
C ARG A 4 2.96 -1.73 -20.85
N VAL A 5 3.51 -2.53 -19.96
CA VAL A 5 3.25 -3.97 -19.89
C VAL A 5 2.19 -4.28 -18.82
N PRO A 6 1.32 -5.28 -19.04
CA PRO A 6 0.36 -5.72 -18.02
C PRO A 6 1.04 -6.04 -16.69
N LEU A 7 0.44 -5.59 -15.60
CA LEU A 7 1.02 -5.69 -14.26
C LEU A 7 1.36 -7.14 -13.85
N PRO A 8 0.54 -8.17 -14.15
CA PRO A 8 0.88 -9.56 -13.84
C PRO A 8 2.14 -10.09 -14.54
N HIS A 9 2.56 -9.47 -15.65
CA HIS A 9 3.79 -9.87 -16.35
C HIS A 9 5.05 -9.35 -15.65
N VAL A 10 4.95 -8.21 -14.95
CA VAL A 10 6.06 -7.61 -14.19
C VAL A 10 6.04 -8.00 -12.71
N LEU A 11 4.87 -8.32 -12.16
CA LEU A 11 4.66 -8.77 -10.78
C LEU A 11 3.72 -9.99 -10.77
N PRO A 12 4.28 -11.20 -10.98
CA PRO A 12 3.49 -12.43 -10.96
C PRO A 12 2.72 -12.61 -9.66
N GLY A 13 1.44 -12.98 -9.76
CA GLY A 13 0.54 -13.17 -8.62
C GLY A 13 -0.17 -11.89 -8.15
N MET A 14 0.08 -10.74 -8.78
CA MET A 14 -0.62 -9.50 -8.43
C MET A 14 -2.05 -9.47 -8.99
N GLY A 15 -2.98 -9.01 -8.16
CA GLY A 15 -4.37 -8.73 -8.49
C GLY A 15 -4.94 -7.67 -7.55
N ILE A 16 -6.07 -7.09 -7.92
CA ILE A 16 -6.83 -6.17 -7.05
C ILE A 16 -8.04 -6.91 -6.49
N HIS A 17 -8.44 -6.58 -5.26
CA HIS A 17 -9.73 -7.03 -4.73
C HIS A 17 -10.86 -6.46 -5.59
N THR A 18 -11.93 -7.24 -5.75
CA THR A 18 -13.12 -6.79 -6.45
C THR A 18 -13.70 -5.55 -5.78
N LEU A 19 -14.11 -4.58 -6.59
CA LEU A 19 -14.87 -3.45 -6.10
C LEU A 19 -16.26 -3.88 -5.65
N PRO A 20 -16.92 -3.10 -4.77
CA PRO A 20 -18.33 -3.29 -4.47
C PRO A 20 -19.20 -3.26 -5.73
N GLU A 21 -20.38 -3.89 -5.66
CA GLU A 21 -21.30 -3.92 -6.80
C GLU A 21 -21.70 -2.50 -7.24
N GLY A 22 -21.65 -2.28 -8.56
CA GLY A 22 -21.99 -0.98 -9.18
C GLY A 22 -20.90 0.08 -9.09
N TRP A 23 -19.70 -0.25 -8.61
CA TRP A 23 -18.58 0.69 -8.56
C TRP A 23 -17.67 0.54 -9.77
N ASP A 24 -17.31 1.66 -10.38
CA ASP A 24 -16.34 1.73 -11.47
C ASP A 24 -14.98 2.18 -10.95
N ALA A 25 -13.92 1.48 -11.38
CA ALA A 25 -12.55 1.92 -11.14
C ALA A 25 -12.24 3.11 -12.07
N LEU A 26 -11.90 4.26 -11.50
CA LEU A 26 -11.52 5.45 -12.29
C LEU A 26 -10.02 5.49 -12.54
N SER A 27 -9.23 5.46 -11.47
CA SER A 27 -7.77 5.53 -11.55
C SER A 27 -7.11 4.71 -10.45
N ALA A 28 -5.81 4.42 -10.61
CA ALA A 28 -5.01 3.76 -9.59
C ALA A 28 -3.63 4.38 -9.46
N PHE A 29 -3.18 4.56 -8.22
CA PHE A 29 -1.79 4.81 -7.85
C PHE A 29 -1.24 3.56 -7.18
N VAL A 30 -0.20 2.97 -7.77
CA VAL A 30 0.37 1.69 -7.33
C VAL A 30 1.81 1.92 -6.90
N VAL A 31 2.14 1.56 -5.67
CA VAL A 31 3.51 1.53 -5.16
C VAL A 31 4.05 0.11 -5.29
N ILE A 32 5.22 -0.02 -5.89
CA ILE A 32 5.87 -1.28 -6.21
C ILE A 32 7.22 -1.31 -5.50
N LYS A 33 7.42 -2.31 -4.64
CA LYS A 33 8.74 -2.62 -4.09
C LYS A 33 9.53 -3.36 -5.15
N CYS A 34 10.73 -2.87 -5.48
CA CYS A 34 11.58 -3.46 -6.51
C CYS A 34 13.04 -3.54 -6.02
N ARG A 35 13.88 -4.18 -6.83
CA ARG A 35 15.34 -4.03 -6.74
C ARG A 35 15.81 -3.09 -7.82
N ASP A 36 16.74 -2.21 -7.50
CA ASP A 36 17.41 -1.36 -8.49
C ASP A 36 18.57 -2.10 -9.18
N GLU A 37 19.35 -1.36 -9.97
CA GLU A 37 20.49 -1.89 -10.74
C GLU A 37 21.64 -2.38 -9.85
N GLU A 38 21.71 -1.91 -8.60
CA GLU A 38 22.71 -2.31 -7.61
C GLU A 38 22.22 -3.51 -6.77
N GLY A 39 20.96 -3.91 -6.96
CA GLY A 39 20.31 -5.00 -6.23
C GLY A 39 19.68 -4.55 -4.91
N ASP A 40 19.73 -3.25 -4.60
CA ASP A 40 19.18 -2.67 -3.39
C ASP A 40 17.67 -2.51 -3.46
N VAL A 41 17.04 -2.50 -2.29
CA VAL A 41 15.59 -2.34 -2.19
C VAL A 41 15.22 -0.89 -2.51
N ALA A 42 14.45 -0.74 -3.58
CA ALA A 42 13.89 0.53 -4.01
C ALA A 42 12.37 0.48 -4.09
N TRP A 43 11.76 1.66 -4.23
CA TRP A 43 10.33 1.81 -4.45
C TRP A 43 10.08 2.57 -5.74
N SER A 44 9.20 2.03 -6.57
CA SER A 44 8.72 2.66 -7.80
C SER A 44 7.22 2.85 -7.71
N PHE A 45 6.67 3.81 -8.45
CA PHE A 45 5.21 3.98 -8.53
C PHE A 45 4.72 3.97 -9.97
N ARG A 46 3.47 3.56 -10.16
CA ARG A 46 2.77 3.55 -11.44
C ARG A 46 1.39 4.16 -11.25
N THR A 47 0.93 4.89 -12.27
CA THR A 47 -0.43 5.40 -12.34
C THR A 47 -1.11 4.95 -13.62
N THR A 48 -2.43 4.79 -13.57
CA THR A 48 -3.24 4.54 -14.77
C THR A 48 -3.22 5.76 -15.70
N GLU A 49 -3.31 6.94 -15.12
CA GLU A 49 -3.34 8.25 -15.75
C GLU A 49 -2.66 9.31 -14.87
N GLU A 50 -2.71 10.58 -15.28
CA GLU A 50 -2.34 11.69 -14.41
C GLU A 50 -3.45 11.88 -13.36
N ILE A 51 -3.12 11.63 -12.09
CA ILE A 51 -4.04 11.80 -10.97
C ILE A 51 -3.86 13.22 -10.43
N ASP A 52 -4.96 13.89 -10.08
CA ASP A 52 -4.89 15.21 -9.46
C ASP A 52 -4.02 15.17 -8.18
N PRO A 53 -3.06 16.10 -8.03
CA PRO A 53 -2.15 16.08 -6.88
C PRO A 53 -2.86 16.23 -5.52
N TYR A 54 -3.97 16.96 -5.44
CA TYR A 54 -4.71 17.14 -4.20
C TYR A 54 -5.50 15.89 -3.83
N GLU A 55 -6.13 15.24 -4.82
CA GLU A 55 -6.80 13.94 -4.62
C GLU A 55 -5.80 12.87 -4.17
N LEU A 56 -4.64 12.79 -4.83
CA LEU A 56 -3.58 11.85 -4.47
C LEU A 56 -3.05 12.12 -3.05
N LEU A 57 -2.80 13.37 -2.70
CA LEU A 57 -2.33 13.74 -1.36
C LEU A 57 -3.36 13.35 -0.29
N GLY A 58 -4.64 13.61 -0.54
CA GLY A 58 -5.73 13.22 0.35
C GLY A 58 -5.75 11.70 0.58
N ALA A 59 -5.68 10.92 -0.50
CA ALA A 59 -5.67 9.45 -0.43
C ALA A 59 -4.44 8.92 0.35
N LEU A 60 -3.24 9.45 0.07
CA LEU A 60 -2.00 9.02 0.74
C LEU A 60 -1.97 9.40 2.22
N THR A 61 -2.59 10.53 2.59
CA THR A 61 -2.71 10.94 4.00
C THR A 61 -3.55 9.94 4.78
N VAL A 62 -4.74 9.58 4.26
CA VAL A 62 -5.61 8.56 4.87
C VAL A 62 -4.87 7.23 5.04
N GLN A 63 -4.15 6.79 4.00
CA GLN A 63 -3.44 5.52 4.07
C GLN A 63 -2.28 5.56 5.07
N THR A 64 -1.55 6.67 5.15
CA THR A 64 -0.48 6.85 6.15
C THR A 64 -1.03 6.77 7.57
N ASP A 65 -2.18 7.39 7.82
CA ASP A 65 -2.85 7.34 9.13
C ASP A 65 -3.33 5.94 9.50
N LEU A 66 -3.86 5.18 8.53
CA LEU A 66 -4.25 3.77 8.75
C LEU A 66 -3.03 2.90 9.10
N VAL A 67 -1.92 3.05 8.38
CA VAL A 67 -0.67 2.32 8.69
C VAL A 67 -0.18 2.69 10.09
N ARG A 68 -0.13 3.99 10.42
CA ARG A 68 0.26 4.46 11.75
C ARG A 68 -0.60 3.84 12.85
N LYS A 69 -1.92 3.85 12.69
CA LYS A 69 -2.86 3.25 13.66
C LYS A 69 -2.62 1.75 13.83
N ARG A 70 -2.37 1.02 12.74
CA ARG A 70 -2.05 -0.43 12.80
C ARG A 70 -0.75 -0.69 13.56
N MET A 71 0.29 0.11 13.31
CA MET A 71 1.58 -0.05 14.00
C MET A 71 1.44 0.17 15.51
N VAL A 72 0.67 1.19 15.92
CA VAL A 72 0.42 1.47 17.34
C VAL A 72 -0.46 0.40 17.99
N ALA A 73 -1.54 -0.03 17.31
CA ALA A 73 -2.40 -1.09 17.84
C ALA A 73 -1.63 -2.40 18.07
N ASN A 74 -0.65 -2.70 17.22
CA ASN A 74 0.21 -3.86 17.36
C ASN A 74 1.26 -3.72 18.47
N TRP A 75 1.40 -2.55 19.11
CA TRP A 75 2.25 -2.36 20.28
C TRP A 75 1.47 -2.49 21.59
N SER A 76 0.20 -2.06 21.62
CA SER A 76 -0.64 -2.16 22.83
C SER A 76 -1.06 -3.58 23.22
N THR A 77 -0.70 -4.61 22.44
CA THR A 77 -0.99 -6.01 22.76
C THR A 77 0.19 -6.71 23.46
N ASP A 78 1.40 -6.16 23.42
CA ASP A 78 2.59 -6.77 24.03
C ASP A 78 2.81 -6.35 25.50
N ASP A 79 2.12 -5.33 26.02
CA ASP A 79 2.31 -4.82 27.39
C ASP A 79 1.32 -5.40 28.44
N ASP A 80 0.29 -6.15 28.03
CA ASP A 80 -0.76 -6.67 28.94
C ASP A 80 -0.53 -8.12 29.43
N GLU A 81 0.55 -8.81 29.01
CA GLU A 81 0.87 -10.18 29.49
C GLU A 81 1.80 -10.23 30.73
N ALA A 82 2.10 -9.08 31.37
CA ALA A 82 3.03 -9.01 32.51
C ALA A 82 2.39 -8.55 33.83
N SER A 83 1.10 -8.85 34.08
CA SER A 83 0.48 -8.53 35.38
C SER A 83 -0.56 -9.55 35.84
N ASP A 84 -0.19 -10.84 35.90
CA ASP A 84 -0.97 -11.81 36.69
C ASP A 84 -0.12 -12.92 37.31
N GLU A 85 0.88 -12.57 38.14
CA GLU A 85 1.45 -13.50 39.12
C GLU A 85 1.99 -12.73 40.34
N THR A 86 1.14 -12.38 41.32
CA THR A 86 1.51 -12.50 42.75
C THR A 86 0.24 -12.51 43.62
N GLU A 87 -0.11 -13.70 44.13
CA GLU A 87 -0.98 -13.91 45.30
C GLU A 87 -0.29 -13.45 46.60
#